data_AF-A0A9Q0QEI1-F1
#
_entry.id   AF-A0A9Q0QEI1-F1
#
_cell.length_a   1.000
_cell.length_b   1.000
_cell.length_c   1.000
_cell.angle_alpha   90.00
_cell.angle_beta   90.00
_cell.angle_gamma   90.00
#
_symmetry.space_group_name_H-M   'P 1'
#
loop_
_entity.id
_entity.type
_entity.pdbx_description
1 polymer ?
#
loop_
_entity_poly.entity_id
_entity_poly.type
_entity_poly.pdbx_seq_one_letter_code
_entity_poly.pdbx_strand_id
1 'polypeptide(L)'
;MEVERRSFCFFFFLFFPGFFGVLCKSASPVVPKNPFLGIPPQDDNHYKTSSNTIKCKDGSATFTKVQLNDDFCDCPDATDEPGTSACPGGKFYCKNAGHAPLFLFSSRVNDGICDCCDGSDEYDGQVKCPNTCWEAGKVARDKLKKKIATYKEGVALRNKEVDQAKAAIAEDEAELSKLKNEENVLKGLVQQLKELKEQIEKAEERERLQKEKEEKERKEAEEKATGEKSVIEREANEGQIEEKIDNEDKDVESAHDEIGVLDDSPYADHGSPVNKSMRDKRMKSLSQQKIRMTLHMCMELIMMLEMRRLMINLWKRGKMDPLMLKGCQRKSWAALLLLVGQEIMKSKLRELVIRRKMTMKTVKRWHRTLTIRNMMAMLQKLMMTLASTMILM
;
A
#
# COMPACT_ATOMS: atom_id res chain seq x y z
N MET A 1 -34.59 -63.09 31.28
CA MET A 1 -35.32 -63.37 30.03
C MET A 1 -34.31 -63.86 29.02
N GLU A 2 -33.96 -65.14 29.13
CA GLU A 2 -33.28 -65.90 28.11
C GLU A 2 -34.26 -66.17 26.97
N VAL A 3 -33.81 -66.01 25.73
CA VAL A 3 -34.53 -66.53 24.56
C VAL A 3 -33.64 -67.58 23.92
N GLU A 4 -33.87 -68.83 24.34
CA GLU A 4 -33.52 -70.01 23.57
C GLU A 4 -34.26 -70.01 22.23
N ARG A 5 -33.58 -70.35 21.15
CA ARG A 5 -34.22 -70.99 20.00
C ARG A 5 -33.31 -72.05 19.40
N ARG A 6 -33.51 -73.28 19.87
CA ARG A 6 -33.08 -74.52 19.20
C ARG A 6 -33.99 -74.77 18.00
N SER A 7 -33.42 -75.15 16.86
CA SER A 7 -34.10 -76.07 15.93
C SER A 7 -33.08 -76.97 15.26
N PHE A 8 -33.32 -78.27 15.45
CA PHE A 8 -32.57 -79.42 14.97
C PHE A 8 -32.80 -79.60 13.46
N CYS A 9 -31.72 -79.91 12.71
CA CYS A 9 -31.81 -80.76 11.53
C CYS A 9 -30.59 -81.68 11.50
N PHE A 10 -30.78 -82.89 12.01
CA PHE A 10 -29.96 -84.06 11.73
C PHE A 10 -30.38 -84.62 10.37
N PHE A 11 -29.46 -84.80 9.43
CA PHE A 11 -29.45 -85.98 8.56
C PHE A 11 -28.05 -86.23 8.00
N PHE A 12 -27.43 -87.28 8.56
CA PHE A 12 -26.47 -88.21 7.98
C PHE A 12 -26.24 -88.13 6.46
N PHE A 13 -24.99 -87.87 6.05
CA PHE A 13 -24.42 -88.49 4.85
C PHE A 13 -22.95 -88.90 5.11
N LEU A 14 -22.82 -90.20 5.35
CA LEU A 14 -21.74 -91.13 5.00
C LEU A 14 -20.40 -90.56 4.48
N PHE A 15 -19.36 -90.80 5.28
CA PHE A 15 -18.01 -91.27 4.90
C PHE A 15 -17.54 -91.01 3.45
N PHE A 16 -16.82 -89.90 3.27
CA PHE A 16 -15.75 -89.79 2.28
C PHE A 16 -14.50 -89.29 3.04
N PRO A 17 -13.40 -90.06 3.14
CA PRO A 17 -12.13 -89.53 3.64
C PRO A 17 -11.47 -88.73 2.50
N GLY A 18 -12.13 -87.63 2.11
CA GLY A 18 -11.59 -86.63 1.21
C GLY A 18 -10.73 -85.67 2.02
N PHE A 19 -9.42 -85.80 1.86
CA PHE A 19 -8.38 -84.98 2.45
C PHE A 19 -8.52 -83.51 2.02
N PHE A 20 -9.46 -82.77 2.63
CA PHE A 20 -9.61 -81.32 2.48
C PHE A 20 -8.63 -80.63 3.43
N GLY A 21 -7.34 -80.76 3.11
CA GLY A 21 -6.30 -79.92 3.69
C GLY A 21 -6.45 -78.49 3.15
N VAL A 22 -7.34 -77.70 3.75
CA VAL A 22 -7.34 -76.25 3.57
C VAL A 22 -6.04 -75.73 4.17
N LEU A 23 -5.03 -75.53 3.33
CA LEU A 23 -3.87 -74.73 3.70
C LEU A 23 -4.37 -73.31 3.98
N CYS A 24 -4.53 -72.96 5.26
CA CYS A 24 -4.37 -71.58 5.70
C CYS A 24 -2.92 -71.19 5.35
N LYS A 25 -2.71 -70.58 4.18
CA LYS A 25 -1.49 -69.81 3.94
C LYS A 25 -1.51 -68.65 4.92
N SER A 26 -0.64 -68.70 5.92
CA SER A 26 -0.29 -67.53 6.72
C SER A 26 0.26 -66.47 5.77
N ALA A 27 -0.47 -65.37 5.60
CA ALA A 27 0.08 -64.17 4.99
C ALA A 27 1.16 -63.65 5.94
N SER A 28 2.42 -63.67 5.51
CA SER A 28 3.48 -62.96 6.23
C SER A 28 3.27 -61.46 6.07
N PRO A 29 3.49 -60.64 7.12
CA PRO A 29 3.45 -59.19 6.99
C PRO A 29 4.45 -58.76 5.92
N VAL A 30 3.95 -58.02 4.92
CA VAL A 30 4.78 -57.58 3.80
C VAL A 30 5.44 -56.27 4.20
N VAL A 31 6.65 -56.36 4.72
CA VAL A 31 7.44 -55.18 5.09
C VAL A 31 7.85 -54.41 3.82
N PRO A 32 7.62 -53.09 3.74
CA PRO A 32 8.01 -52.30 2.58
C PRO A 32 9.53 -52.32 2.39
N LYS A 33 9.96 -52.46 1.13
CA LYS A 33 11.41 -52.47 0.77
C LYS A 33 12.14 -51.18 1.15
N ASN A 34 11.41 -50.07 1.20
CA ASN A 34 11.93 -48.78 1.66
C ASN A 34 11.40 -48.52 3.09
N PRO A 35 12.28 -48.52 4.12
CA PRO A 35 11.87 -48.26 5.50
C PRO A 35 11.20 -46.89 5.70
N PHE A 36 11.46 -45.92 4.82
CA PHE A 36 10.92 -44.56 4.91
C PHE A 36 9.71 -44.33 3.97
N LEU A 37 9.04 -45.41 3.54
CA LEU A 37 7.84 -45.32 2.73
C LEU A 37 6.72 -44.61 3.53
N GLY A 38 5.91 -43.81 2.83
CA GLY A 38 4.76 -43.12 3.41
C GLY A 38 5.09 -41.94 4.34
N ILE A 39 6.38 -41.60 4.53
CA ILE A 39 6.80 -40.47 5.36
C ILE A 39 6.79 -39.16 4.55
N PRO A 40 6.14 -38.10 5.06
CA PRO A 40 6.17 -36.80 4.40
C PRO A 40 7.53 -36.10 4.61
N PRO A 41 8.04 -35.31 3.64
CA PRO A 41 9.37 -34.68 3.73
C PRO A 41 9.58 -33.78 4.96
N GLN A 42 8.50 -33.25 5.54
CA GLN A 42 8.56 -32.42 6.76
C GLN A 42 8.98 -33.23 7.99
N ASP A 43 8.73 -34.54 7.98
CA ASP A 43 9.01 -35.44 9.09
C ASP A 43 10.30 -36.24 8.90
N ASP A 44 11.02 -36.06 7.78
CA ASP A 44 12.25 -36.79 7.48
C ASP A 44 13.26 -36.77 8.64
N ASN A 45 13.43 -35.62 9.29
CA ASN A 45 14.37 -35.47 10.41
C ASN A 45 13.96 -36.25 11.66
N HIS A 46 12.65 -36.49 11.85
CA HIS A 46 12.14 -37.24 13.00
C HIS A 46 12.50 -38.72 12.86
N TYR A 47 12.35 -39.29 11.67
CA TYR A 47 12.59 -40.71 11.41
C TYR A 47 14.04 -41.03 11.03
N LYS A 48 14.77 -40.09 10.39
CA LYS A 48 16.18 -40.24 9.99
C LYS A 48 17.16 -39.82 11.09
N THR A 49 16.79 -40.03 12.36
CA THR A 49 17.68 -39.78 13.50
C THR A 49 18.84 -40.78 13.54
N SER A 50 19.98 -40.41 14.13
CA SER A 50 21.10 -41.33 14.37
C SER A 50 20.79 -42.35 15.48
N SER A 51 19.87 -42.02 16.40
CA SER A 51 19.36 -42.92 17.44
C SER A 51 18.72 -44.18 16.84
N ASN A 52 18.81 -45.32 17.54
CA ASN A 52 18.08 -46.54 17.18
C ASN A 52 16.63 -46.53 17.67
N THR A 53 16.30 -45.59 18.57
CA THR A 53 14.98 -45.43 19.18
C THR A 53 14.35 -44.12 18.72
N ILE A 54 13.08 -44.20 18.31
CA ILE A 54 12.22 -43.11 17.86
C ILE A 54 11.07 -43.00 18.88
N LYS A 55 10.59 -41.78 19.12
CA LYS A 55 9.46 -41.51 20.01
C LYS A 55 8.21 -41.33 19.17
N CYS A 56 7.07 -41.87 19.61
CA CYS A 56 5.78 -41.46 19.04
C CYS A 56 5.64 -39.93 19.18
N LYS A 57 5.00 -39.26 18.21
CA LYS A 57 4.93 -37.79 18.20
C LYS A 57 4.09 -37.22 19.33
N ASP A 58 3.11 -37.99 19.81
CA ASP A 58 2.32 -37.69 21.00
C ASP A 58 3.08 -37.91 22.32
N GLY A 59 4.26 -38.54 22.27
CA GLY A 59 5.10 -38.85 23.43
C GLY A 59 4.62 -40.03 24.28
N SER A 60 3.63 -40.79 23.81
CA SER A 60 3.02 -41.90 24.56
C SER A 60 3.94 -43.12 24.70
N ALA A 61 4.73 -43.42 23.66
CA ALA A 61 5.62 -44.56 23.63
C ALA A 61 6.90 -44.29 22.83
N THR A 62 7.79 -45.27 22.83
CA THR A 62 9.04 -45.29 22.05
C THR A 62 9.15 -46.62 21.31
N PHE A 63 9.59 -46.58 20.07
CA PHE A 63 9.79 -47.76 19.22
C PHE A 63 11.18 -47.73 18.59
N THR A 64 11.66 -48.88 18.12
CA THR A 64 12.95 -49.00 17.46
C THR A 64 12.82 -48.81 15.95
N LYS A 65 13.93 -48.54 15.25
CA LYS A 65 13.91 -48.46 13.77
C LYS A 65 13.42 -49.73 13.06
N VAL A 66 13.45 -50.88 13.74
CA VAL A 66 12.97 -52.16 13.18
C VAL A 66 11.45 -52.23 13.24
N GLN A 67 10.85 -51.55 14.22
CA GLN A 67 9.39 -51.41 14.41
C GLN A 67 8.81 -50.25 13.58
N LEU A 68 9.61 -49.62 12.72
CA LEU A 68 9.11 -48.61 11.79
C LEU A 68 8.62 -49.33 10.54
N ASN A 69 7.32 -49.23 10.25
CA ASN A 69 6.68 -49.92 9.13
C ASN A 69 6.83 -51.45 9.19
N ASP A 70 6.63 -52.03 10.37
CA ASP A 70 6.73 -53.48 10.58
C ASP A 70 5.36 -54.21 10.49
N ASP A 71 4.32 -53.48 10.11
CA ASP A 71 2.93 -53.92 10.00
C ASP A 71 2.30 -54.25 11.37
N PHE A 72 2.82 -53.63 12.45
CA PHE A 72 2.25 -53.68 13.79
C PHE A 72 2.10 -52.28 14.38
N CYS A 73 0.98 -52.03 15.07
CA CYS A 73 0.68 -50.71 15.62
C CYS A 73 1.12 -50.58 17.09
N ASP A 74 2.34 -50.06 17.30
CA ASP A 74 2.97 -49.74 18.58
C ASP A 74 2.60 -48.33 19.10
N CYS A 75 2.40 -47.35 18.22
CA CYS A 75 2.04 -45.98 18.63
C CYS A 75 0.52 -45.70 18.54
N PRO A 76 -0.12 -45.20 19.60
CA PRO A 76 -1.52 -44.73 19.58
C PRO A 76 -1.80 -43.64 18.52
N ASP A 77 -0.80 -42.83 18.19
CA ASP A 77 -0.88 -41.77 17.19
C ASP A 77 -0.49 -42.20 15.76
N ALA A 78 -0.19 -43.50 15.57
CA ALA A 78 0.23 -44.11 14.31
C ALA A 78 1.55 -43.58 13.74
N THR A 79 2.43 -43.03 14.58
CA THR A 79 3.73 -42.49 14.14
C THR A 79 4.65 -43.57 13.56
N ASP A 80 4.57 -44.78 14.08
CA ASP A 80 5.37 -45.97 13.75
C ASP A 80 5.00 -46.62 12.41
N GLU A 81 3.77 -46.45 11.94
CA GLU A 81 3.28 -47.10 10.71
C GLU A 81 2.85 -46.09 9.61
N PRO A 82 3.74 -45.18 9.14
CA PRO A 82 3.42 -44.23 8.07
C PRO A 82 3.30 -44.90 6.68
N GLY A 83 3.87 -46.08 6.50
CA GLY A 83 4.03 -46.82 5.25
C GLY A 83 3.21 -48.09 5.13
N THR A 84 2.41 -48.44 6.14
CA THR A 84 1.58 -49.68 6.17
C THR A 84 0.13 -49.34 6.54
N SER A 85 -0.71 -50.39 6.57
CA SER A 85 -2.12 -50.30 6.97
C SER A 85 -2.38 -50.62 8.45
N ALA A 86 -1.34 -50.91 9.25
CA ALA A 86 -1.50 -51.50 10.57
C ALA A 86 -2.19 -50.60 11.61
N CYS A 87 -1.97 -49.28 11.54
CA CYS A 87 -2.59 -48.35 12.48
C CYS A 87 -3.86 -47.69 11.91
N PRO A 88 -5.01 -47.69 12.61
CA PRO A 88 -6.29 -47.16 12.11
C PRO A 88 -6.31 -45.63 11.96
N GLY A 89 -5.49 -44.90 12.72
CA GLY A 89 -5.32 -43.45 12.61
C GLY A 89 -4.22 -43.01 11.64
N GLY A 90 -3.53 -43.97 11.03
CA GLY A 90 -2.37 -43.73 10.18
C GLY A 90 -2.70 -43.00 8.89
N LYS A 91 -1.71 -42.27 8.37
CA LYS A 91 -1.81 -41.58 7.09
C LYS A 91 -0.58 -41.87 6.25
N PHE A 92 -0.82 -42.34 5.03
CA PHE A 92 0.22 -42.63 4.06
C PHE A 92 0.48 -41.43 3.15
N TYR A 93 1.74 -41.06 2.97
CA TYR A 93 2.12 -39.96 2.08
C TYR A 93 2.53 -40.47 0.68
N CYS A 94 1.69 -40.19 -0.33
CA CYS A 94 2.07 -40.34 -1.73
C CYS A 94 3.00 -39.19 -2.14
N LYS A 95 4.23 -39.49 -2.56
CA LYS A 95 5.20 -38.48 -3.02
C LYS A 95 4.78 -37.88 -4.36
N ASN A 96 4.20 -38.69 -5.24
CA ASN A 96 3.64 -38.30 -6.53
C ASN A 96 4.59 -37.40 -7.34
N ALA A 97 5.84 -37.83 -7.54
CA ALA A 97 6.85 -37.03 -8.23
C ALA A 97 6.36 -36.58 -9.63
N GLY A 98 6.41 -35.27 -9.88
CA GLY A 98 5.86 -34.67 -11.10
C GLY A 98 4.38 -34.26 -10.99
N HIS A 99 3.68 -34.62 -9.92
CA HIS A 99 2.34 -34.16 -9.57
C HIS A 99 2.30 -33.57 -8.15
N ALA A 100 1.10 -33.32 -7.62
CA ALA A 100 0.90 -32.87 -6.26
C ALA A 100 0.92 -34.06 -5.29
N PRO A 101 1.56 -33.94 -4.13
CA PRO A 101 1.53 -34.98 -3.11
C PRO A 101 0.12 -35.15 -2.54
N LEU A 102 -0.16 -36.34 -2.03
CA LEU A 102 -1.46 -36.71 -1.48
C LEU A 102 -1.27 -37.48 -0.17
N PHE A 103 -2.19 -37.31 0.77
CA PHE A 103 -2.28 -38.16 1.95
C PHE A 103 -3.47 -39.11 1.80
N LEU A 104 -3.22 -40.39 2.01
CA LEU A 104 -4.22 -41.44 2.06
C LEU A 104 -4.42 -41.89 3.51
N PHE A 105 -5.57 -42.49 3.79
CA PHE A 105 -5.73 -43.24 5.04
C PHE A 105 -4.95 -44.53 4.95
N SER A 106 -4.36 -44.98 6.06
CA SER A 106 -3.62 -46.25 6.15
C SER A 106 -4.40 -47.45 5.63
N SER A 107 -5.74 -47.44 5.77
CA SER A 107 -6.62 -48.49 5.26
C SER A 107 -6.62 -48.67 3.73
N ARG A 108 -6.00 -47.76 2.98
CA ARG A 108 -5.85 -47.83 1.51
C ARG A 108 -4.46 -48.28 1.07
N VAL A 109 -3.61 -48.67 2.01
CA VAL A 109 -2.29 -49.21 1.70
C VAL A 109 -2.43 -50.71 1.51
N ASN A 110 -2.02 -51.22 0.35
CA ASN A 110 -2.17 -52.62 -0.06
C ASN A 110 -3.63 -53.13 0.02
N ASP A 111 -4.62 -52.30 -0.34
CA ASP A 111 -6.04 -52.69 -0.39
C ASP A 111 -6.46 -53.25 -1.76
N GLY A 112 -5.52 -53.26 -2.73
CA GLY A 112 -5.72 -53.71 -4.09
C GLY A 112 -6.22 -52.62 -5.05
N ILE A 113 -6.31 -51.37 -4.62
CA ILE A 113 -6.73 -50.23 -5.43
C ILE A 113 -5.57 -49.24 -5.57
N CYS A 114 -5.30 -48.81 -6.80
CA CYS A 114 -4.27 -47.79 -7.05
C CYS A 114 -4.83 -46.37 -6.78
N ASP A 115 -4.61 -45.85 -5.58
CA ASP A 115 -4.98 -44.49 -5.16
C ASP A 115 -3.86 -43.47 -5.41
N CYS A 116 -2.59 -43.81 -5.16
CA CYS A 116 -1.48 -42.93 -5.51
C CYS A 116 -1.20 -42.99 -7.03
N CYS A 117 -0.97 -41.83 -7.66
CA CYS A 117 -0.62 -41.82 -9.09
C CYS A 117 0.75 -42.45 -9.38
N ASP A 118 1.62 -42.54 -8.36
CA ASP A 118 2.92 -43.18 -8.46
C ASP A 118 2.87 -44.68 -8.14
N GLY A 119 1.72 -45.19 -7.70
CA GLY A 119 1.49 -46.58 -7.30
C GLY A 119 2.24 -47.00 -6.03
N SER A 120 2.68 -46.04 -5.21
CA SER A 120 3.49 -46.32 -4.02
C SER A 120 2.72 -46.94 -2.85
N ASP A 121 1.39 -46.87 -2.88
CA ASP A 121 0.42 -47.45 -1.96
C ASP A 121 0.27 -48.97 -2.09
N GLU A 122 0.47 -49.53 -3.29
CA GLU A 122 0.34 -50.96 -3.58
C GLU A 122 1.72 -51.58 -3.85
N TYR A 123 2.49 -51.82 -2.79
CA TYR A 123 3.89 -52.27 -2.88
C TYR A 123 4.11 -53.75 -2.64
N ASP A 124 3.08 -54.48 -2.18
CA ASP A 124 3.16 -55.91 -1.87
C ASP A 124 3.23 -56.83 -3.11
N GLY A 125 2.97 -56.26 -4.30
CA GLY A 125 3.02 -56.95 -5.57
C GLY A 125 1.76 -57.76 -5.93
N GLN A 126 0.69 -57.67 -5.14
CA GLN A 126 -0.62 -58.27 -5.48
C GLN A 126 -1.24 -57.56 -6.69
N VAL A 127 -1.10 -56.24 -6.76
CA VAL A 127 -1.55 -55.39 -7.87
C VAL A 127 -0.36 -54.63 -8.46
N LYS A 128 -0.39 -54.39 -9.78
CA LYS A 128 0.61 -53.58 -10.47
C LYS A 128 0.05 -52.21 -10.81
N CYS A 129 0.42 -51.20 -10.03
CA CYS A 129 0.02 -49.82 -10.27
C CYS A 129 1.03 -49.09 -11.18
N PRO A 130 0.63 -48.65 -12.39
CA PRO A 130 1.52 -47.88 -13.27
C PRO A 130 1.64 -46.43 -12.80
N ASN A 131 2.82 -45.84 -12.95
CA ASN A 131 3.03 -44.42 -12.62
C ASN A 131 2.39 -43.52 -13.69
N THR A 132 1.35 -42.79 -13.32
CA THR A 132 0.61 -41.85 -14.17
C THR A 132 0.80 -40.38 -13.74
N CYS A 133 1.65 -40.11 -12.75
CA CYS A 133 1.83 -38.78 -12.18
C CYS A 133 2.29 -37.73 -13.20
N TRP A 134 3.07 -38.13 -14.20
CA TRP A 134 3.51 -37.19 -15.21
C TRP A 134 2.33 -36.64 -16.01
N GLU A 135 1.39 -37.48 -16.42
CA GLU A 135 0.22 -37.05 -17.18
C GLU A 135 -0.77 -36.29 -16.29
N ALA A 136 -1.09 -36.85 -15.12
CA ALA A 136 -2.00 -36.22 -14.13
C ALA A 136 -1.52 -34.81 -13.73
N GLY A 137 -0.21 -34.61 -13.56
CA GLY A 137 0.36 -33.33 -13.18
C GLY A 137 0.53 -32.31 -14.31
N LYS A 138 0.30 -32.67 -15.58
CA LYS A 138 0.60 -31.81 -16.74
C LYS A 138 -0.04 -30.43 -16.63
N VAL A 139 -1.35 -30.38 -16.36
CA VAL A 139 -2.12 -29.13 -16.27
C VAL A 139 -1.58 -28.22 -15.15
N ALA A 140 -1.27 -28.80 -13.98
CA ALA A 140 -0.72 -28.06 -12.85
C ALA A 140 0.68 -27.52 -13.16
N ARG A 141 1.54 -28.33 -13.80
CA ARG A 141 2.90 -27.91 -14.20
C ARG A 141 2.85 -26.81 -15.26
N ASP A 142 2.00 -26.92 -16.26
CA ASP A 142 1.87 -25.90 -17.31
C ASP A 142 1.35 -24.58 -16.73
N LYS A 143 0.38 -24.64 -15.80
CA LYS A 143 -0.10 -23.47 -15.06
C LYS A 143 1.01 -22.83 -14.22
N LEU A 144 1.83 -23.65 -13.54
CA LEU A 144 2.95 -23.16 -12.74
C LEU A 144 4.04 -22.54 -13.62
N LYS A 145 4.39 -23.16 -14.75
CA LYS A 145 5.35 -22.63 -15.72
C LYS A 145 4.92 -21.25 -16.23
N LYS A 146 3.64 -21.07 -16.58
CA LYS A 146 3.09 -19.76 -16.98
C LYS A 146 3.25 -18.73 -15.87
N LYS A 147 2.89 -19.06 -14.62
CA LYS A 147 3.06 -18.16 -13.47
C LYS A 147 4.52 -17.77 -13.25
N ILE A 148 5.45 -18.73 -13.35
CA ILE A 148 6.88 -18.49 -13.19
C ILE A 148 7.38 -17.55 -14.29
N ALA A 149 6.96 -17.75 -15.54
CA ALA A 149 7.33 -16.87 -16.65
C ALA A 149 6.87 -15.42 -16.39
N THR A 150 5.60 -15.23 -16.05
CA THR A 150 5.05 -13.90 -15.71
C THR A 150 5.78 -13.26 -14.52
N TYR A 151 6.12 -14.04 -13.49
CA TYR A 151 6.87 -13.51 -12.35
C TYR A 151 8.29 -13.09 -12.73
N LYS A 152 8.99 -13.91 -13.53
CA LYS A 152 10.33 -13.59 -14.02
C LYS A 152 10.35 -12.31 -14.85
N GLU A 153 9.38 -12.14 -15.75
CA GLU A 153 9.20 -10.91 -16.52
C GLU A 153 8.97 -9.70 -15.60
N GLY A 154 8.09 -9.83 -14.60
CA GLY A 154 7.83 -8.77 -13.62
C GLY A 154 9.06 -8.40 -12.79
N VAL A 155 9.87 -9.38 -12.38
CA VAL A 155 11.13 -9.14 -11.64
C VAL A 155 12.15 -8.42 -12.52
N ALA A 156 12.30 -8.82 -13.79
CA ALA A 156 13.21 -8.15 -14.72
C ALA A 156 12.83 -6.68 -14.94
N LEU A 157 11.53 -6.41 -15.13
CA LEU A 157 11.03 -5.04 -15.26
C LEU A 157 11.28 -4.21 -13.99
N ARG A 158 10.93 -4.77 -12.82
CA ARG A 158 11.15 -4.09 -11.53
C ARG A 158 12.62 -3.75 -11.32
N ASN A 159 13.54 -4.67 -11.64
CA ASN A 159 14.97 -4.41 -11.48
C ASN A 159 15.41 -3.26 -12.38
N LYS A 160 14.96 -3.23 -13.64
CA LYS A 160 15.24 -2.12 -14.56
C LYS A 160 14.72 -0.77 -14.02
N GLU A 161 13.50 -0.72 -13.51
CA GLU A 161 12.93 0.51 -12.93
C GLU A 161 13.67 0.95 -11.67
N VAL A 162 14.10 0.01 -10.83
CA VAL A 162 14.92 0.28 -9.65
C VAL A 162 16.25 0.89 -10.04
N ASP A 163 16.91 0.35 -11.07
CA ASP A 163 18.20 0.88 -11.54
C ASP A 163 18.04 2.27 -12.15
N GLN A 164 16.97 2.51 -12.91
CA GLN A 164 16.64 3.85 -13.44
C GLN A 164 16.34 4.85 -12.30
N ALA A 165 15.58 4.44 -11.28
CA ALA A 165 15.28 5.30 -10.15
C ALA A 165 16.54 5.67 -9.36
N LYS A 166 17.47 4.72 -9.16
CA LYS A 166 18.76 5.00 -8.51
C LYS A 166 19.59 6.01 -9.30
N ALA A 167 19.63 5.89 -10.63
CA ALA A 167 20.34 6.83 -11.48
C ALA A 167 19.74 8.24 -11.39
N ALA A 168 18.40 8.35 -11.45
CA ALA A 168 17.71 9.63 -11.33
C ALA A 168 17.93 10.28 -9.95
N ILE A 169 17.88 9.50 -8.86
CA ILE A 169 18.18 10.01 -7.51
C ILE A 169 19.61 10.55 -7.43
N ALA A 170 20.59 9.84 -7.99
CA ALA A 170 21.97 10.30 -7.99
C ALA A 170 22.17 11.59 -8.81
N GLU A 171 21.42 11.75 -9.91
CA GLU A 171 21.41 12.98 -10.71
C GLU A 171 20.78 14.15 -9.95
N ASP A 172 19.60 13.94 -9.35
CA ASP A 172 18.90 14.94 -8.54
C ASP A 172 19.75 15.38 -7.32
N GLU A 173 20.43 14.43 -6.65
CA GLU A 173 21.34 14.72 -5.53
C GLU A 173 22.54 15.58 -5.99
N ALA A 174 23.08 15.30 -7.18
CA ALA A 174 24.15 16.09 -7.75
C ALA A 174 23.70 17.51 -8.11
N GLU A 175 22.53 17.67 -8.73
CA GLU A 175 21.96 18.98 -9.04
C GLU A 175 21.66 19.80 -7.78
N LEU A 176 21.07 19.16 -6.75
CA LEU A 176 20.77 19.79 -5.47
C LEU A 176 22.04 20.32 -4.79
N SER A 177 23.15 19.58 -4.90
CA SER A 177 24.44 20.04 -4.36
C SER A 177 24.97 21.28 -5.09
N LYS A 178 24.78 21.39 -6.41
CA LYS A 178 25.17 22.56 -7.21
C LYS A 178 24.34 23.79 -6.85
N LEU A 179 23.02 23.64 -6.83
CA LEU A 179 22.09 24.72 -6.48
C LEU A 179 22.34 25.24 -5.06
N LYS A 180 22.67 24.35 -4.12
CA LYS A 180 23.03 24.74 -2.75
C LYS A 180 24.31 25.58 -2.70
N ASN A 181 25.30 25.27 -3.55
CA ASN A 181 26.51 26.09 -3.65
C ASN A 181 26.21 27.47 -4.26
N GLU A 182 25.41 27.53 -5.32
CA GLU A 182 24.96 28.79 -5.93
C GLU A 182 24.17 29.66 -4.94
N GLU A 183 23.25 29.06 -4.17
CA GLU A 183 22.51 29.74 -3.12
C GLU A 183 23.45 30.38 -2.08
N ASN A 184 24.50 29.67 -1.67
CA ASN A 184 25.48 30.19 -0.70
C ASN A 184 26.26 31.37 -1.27
N VAL A 185 26.66 31.32 -2.54
CA VAL A 185 27.35 32.42 -3.23
C VAL A 185 26.45 33.65 -3.31
N LEU A 186 25.19 33.47 -3.73
CA LEU A 186 24.23 34.55 -3.84
C LEU A 186 23.92 35.19 -2.47
N LYS A 187 23.76 34.39 -1.42
CA LYS A 187 23.62 34.90 -0.04
C LYS A 187 24.82 35.76 0.37
N GLY A 188 26.04 35.33 0.02
CA GLY A 188 27.25 36.12 0.25
C GLY A 188 27.21 37.47 -0.46
N LEU A 189 26.85 37.50 -1.75
CA LEU A 189 26.72 38.74 -2.52
C LEU A 189 25.65 39.67 -1.94
N VAL A 190 24.49 39.14 -1.57
CA VAL A 190 23.41 39.92 -0.95
C VAL A 190 23.87 40.56 0.35
N GLN A 191 24.64 39.84 1.17
CA GLN A 191 25.22 40.39 2.39
C GLN A 191 26.21 41.52 2.10
N GLN A 192 27.09 41.35 1.10
CA GLN A 192 28.05 42.38 0.68
C GLN A 192 27.36 43.64 0.14
N LEU A 193 26.34 43.48 -0.71
CA LEU A 193 25.56 44.59 -1.25
C LEU A 193 24.80 45.34 -0.15
N LYS A 194 24.29 44.61 0.85
CA LYS A 194 23.62 45.22 2.01
C LYS A 194 24.59 46.08 2.84
N GLU A 195 25.80 45.57 3.10
CA GLU A 195 26.85 46.31 3.79
C GLU A 195 27.29 47.54 2.98
N LEU A 196 27.52 47.39 1.68
CA LEU A 196 27.90 48.50 0.81
C LEU A 196 26.80 49.58 0.77
N LYS A 197 25.53 49.19 0.71
CA LYS A 197 24.40 50.11 0.77
C LYS A 197 24.39 50.91 2.08
N GLU A 198 24.59 50.24 3.21
CA GLU A 198 24.63 50.92 4.52
C GLU A 198 25.82 51.90 4.62
N GLN A 199 26.96 51.58 4.01
CA GLN A 199 28.10 52.49 3.94
C GLN A 199 27.82 53.73 3.07
N ILE A 200 27.14 53.55 1.93
CA ILE A 200 26.73 54.65 1.06
C ILE A 200 25.73 55.56 1.78
N GLU A 201 24.69 55.00 2.40
CA GLU A 201 23.70 55.80 3.17
C GLU A 201 24.37 56.62 4.28
N LYS A 202 25.31 56.03 5.02
CA LYS A 202 26.10 56.77 6.04
C LYS A 202 27.00 57.84 5.44
N ALA A 203 27.55 57.63 4.24
CA ALA A 203 28.38 58.62 3.56
C ALA A 203 27.54 59.80 3.06
N GLU A 204 26.38 59.54 2.46
CA GLU A 204 25.43 60.55 2.01
C GLU A 204 24.90 61.40 3.17
N GLU A 205 24.58 60.77 4.30
CA GLU A 205 24.15 61.49 5.51
C GLU A 205 25.25 62.42 6.04
N ARG A 206 26.51 61.95 6.07
CA ARG A 206 27.65 62.79 6.48
C ARG A 206 27.86 63.96 5.54
N GLU A 207 27.74 63.74 4.23
CA GLU A 207 27.87 64.80 3.24
C GLU A 207 26.76 65.85 3.38
N ARG A 208 25.50 65.43 3.60
CA ARG A 208 24.39 66.36 3.91
C ARG A 208 24.68 67.22 5.13
N LEU A 209 25.10 66.60 6.24
CA LEU A 209 25.41 67.31 7.48
C LEU A 209 26.59 68.28 7.32
N GLN A 210 27.57 67.94 6.48
CA GLN A 210 28.70 68.82 6.18
C GLN A 210 28.26 70.03 5.36
N LYS A 211 27.45 69.84 4.31
CA LYS A 211 26.88 70.94 3.51
C LYS A 211 26.01 71.88 4.35
N GLU A 212 25.19 71.35 5.25
CA GLU A 212 24.38 72.15 6.17
C GLU A 212 25.25 73.00 7.13
N LYS A 213 26.35 72.44 7.63
CA LYS A 213 27.31 73.19 8.46
C LYS A 213 28.03 74.29 7.69
N GLU A 214 28.54 73.97 6.49
CA GLU A 214 29.23 74.94 5.63
C GLU A 214 28.28 76.07 5.20
N GLU A 215 27.02 75.77 4.90
CA GLU A 215 26.01 76.80 4.59
C GLU A 215 25.69 77.68 5.79
N LYS A 216 25.58 77.10 6.99
CA LYS A 216 25.36 77.84 8.24
C LYS A 216 26.54 78.76 8.55
N GLU A 217 27.77 78.28 8.42
CA GLU A 217 28.98 79.08 8.61
C GLU A 217 29.08 80.21 7.58
N ARG A 218 28.67 79.97 6.31
CA ARG A 218 28.61 81.01 5.28
C ARG A 218 27.58 82.11 5.62
N LYS A 219 26.38 81.73 6.09
CA LYS A 219 25.35 82.69 6.53
C LYS A 219 25.81 83.50 7.73
N GLU A 220 26.45 82.87 8.72
CA GLU A 220 27.01 83.57 9.89
C GLU A 220 28.17 84.53 9.52
N ALA A 221 28.97 84.20 8.50
CA ALA A 221 30.01 85.08 7.96
C ALA A 221 29.43 86.25 7.15
N GLU A 222 28.39 86.00 6.35
CA GLU A 222 27.65 87.03 5.60
C GLU A 222 26.95 88.01 6.55
N GLU A 223 26.30 87.53 7.62
CA GLU A 223 25.67 88.37 8.66
C GLU A 223 26.69 89.27 9.37
N LYS A 224 27.86 88.72 9.72
CA LYS A 224 28.98 89.49 10.30
C LYS A 224 29.52 90.54 9.32
N ALA A 225 29.54 90.26 8.02
CA ALA A 225 29.96 91.23 7.00
C ALA A 225 28.90 92.32 6.73
N THR A 226 27.60 92.02 6.84
CA THR A 226 26.52 93.03 6.75
C THR A 226 26.39 93.90 8.00
N GLY A 227 26.92 93.46 9.15
CA GLY A 227 27.04 94.27 10.37
C GLY A 227 27.98 95.47 10.24
N GLU A 228 28.93 95.45 9.30
CA GLU A 228 29.88 96.56 9.06
C GLU A 228 29.48 97.48 7.88
N LYS A 229 28.42 97.13 7.12
CA LYS A 229 27.98 97.90 5.94
C LYS A 229 26.63 98.62 6.10
N SER A 230 26.01 98.60 7.28
CA SER A 230 24.71 99.22 7.55
C SER A 230 24.78 100.65 8.14
N VAL A 231 25.93 101.33 7.99
CA VAL A 231 26.04 102.79 8.13
C VAL A 231 26.50 103.34 6.79
N ILE A 232 25.58 103.56 5.87
CA ILE A 232 25.56 104.66 4.89
C ILE A 232 24.30 104.44 4.03
N GLU A 233 23.43 105.45 4.11
CA GLU A 233 22.38 105.77 3.16
C GLU A 233 21.14 104.87 3.12
N ARG A 234 20.22 105.24 4.02
CA ARG A 234 18.84 105.46 3.61
C ARG A 234 18.77 106.72 2.73
N GLU A 235 17.83 106.66 1.78
CA GLU A 235 17.08 107.76 1.12
C GLU A 235 17.41 108.08 -0.35
N ALA A 236 16.62 107.51 -1.26
CA ALA A 236 15.67 108.21 -2.15
C ALA A 236 15.10 107.18 -3.14
N ASN A 237 13.85 106.72 -2.95
CA ASN A 237 12.62 107.23 -3.61
C ASN A 237 12.57 106.90 -5.11
N GLU A 238 11.47 106.50 -5.74
CA GLU A 238 10.06 106.31 -5.39
C GLU A 238 9.38 105.79 -6.68
N GLY A 239 8.11 105.34 -6.61
CA GLY A 239 7.22 105.23 -7.77
C GLY A 239 6.84 103.80 -8.15
N GLN A 240 5.93 103.12 -7.46
CA GLN A 240 4.44 103.15 -7.56
C GLN A 240 3.84 102.75 -8.92
N ILE A 241 2.92 101.77 -8.85
CA ILE A 241 1.56 101.66 -9.44
C ILE A 241 1.16 100.17 -9.25
N GLU A 242 0.36 99.83 -8.24
CA GLU A 242 -1.13 99.68 -8.27
C GLU A 242 -1.59 98.63 -9.30
N GLU A 243 -2.52 97.71 -9.05
CA GLU A 243 -3.38 97.34 -7.92
C GLU A 243 -4.00 95.96 -8.30
N LYS A 244 -4.24 95.10 -7.29
CA LYS A 244 -5.46 94.28 -7.05
C LYS A 244 -5.93 93.24 -8.11
N ILE A 245 -6.55 92.10 -7.80
CA ILE A 245 -6.99 91.39 -6.59
C ILE A 245 -7.24 89.92 -7.01
N ASP A 246 -6.78 88.98 -6.17
CA ASP A 246 -7.31 87.67 -5.76
C ASP A 246 -8.35 86.94 -6.64
N ASN A 247 -8.17 85.64 -6.92
CA ASN A 247 -8.35 84.58 -5.93
C ASN A 247 -8.04 83.16 -6.47
N GLU A 248 -7.57 82.33 -5.53
CA GLU A 248 -7.78 80.88 -5.34
C GLU A 248 -7.18 79.83 -6.29
N ASP A 249 -6.25 79.08 -5.68
CA ASP A 249 -6.10 77.62 -5.61
C ASP A 249 -6.08 76.80 -6.90
N LYS A 250 -4.91 76.19 -7.12
CA LYS A 250 -4.81 74.75 -7.44
C LYS A 250 -3.41 74.22 -7.17
N ASP A 251 -3.39 73.16 -6.38
CA ASP A 251 -2.27 72.29 -6.06
C ASP A 251 -1.47 71.88 -7.31
N VAL A 252 -0.15 72.00 -7.23
CA VAL A 252 0.79 71.29 -8.11
C VAL A 252 1.70 70.45 -7.23
N GLU A 253 1.27 69.21 -7.04
CA GLU A 253 2.08 68.14 -6.48
C GLU A 253 3.15 67.78 -7.51
N SER A 254 4.42 67.96 -7.13
CA SER A 254 5.59 67.65 -7.95
C SER A 254 6.52 66.70 -7.19
N ALA A 255 6.68 65.53 -7.80
CA ALA A 255 7.88 64.70 -7.85
C ALA A 255 8.37 63.99 -6.58
N HIS A 256 8.27 62.66 -6.64
CA HIS A 256 9.39 61.74 -6.38
C HIS A 256 9.28 60.54 -7.36
N ASP A 257 10.20 60.47 -8.34
CA ASP A 257 11.25 59.44 -8.55
C ASP A 257 10.97 57.99 -8.07
N GLU A 258 11.37 56.89 -8.71
CA GLU A 258 12.09 56.61 -9.96
C GLU A 258 12.12 55.07 -10.21
N ILE A 259 12.44 54.68 -11.44
CA ILE A 259 13.20 53.48 -11.89
C ILE A 259 12.61 52.06 -11.72
N GLY A 260 12.50 51.39 -12.88
CA GLY A 260 12.40 49.95 -13.05
C GLY A 260 12.83 49.49 -14.45
N VAL A 261 14.15 49.52 -14.68
CA VAL A 261 15.01 48.58 -15.46
C VAL A 261 14.60 48.15 -16.89
N LEU A 262 15.54 48.43 -17.80
CA LEU A 262 15.72 47.92 -19.16
C LEU A 262 15.77 46.39 -19.25
N ASP A 263 15.16 45.83 -20.29
CA ASP A 263 15.58 44.55 -20.87
C ASP A 263 15.56 44.66 -22.40
N ASP A 264 16.71 44.37 -23.00
CA ASP A 264 16.99 44.43 -24.43
C ASP A 264 16.58 43.13 -25.16
N SER A 265 16.17 43.33 -26.42
CA SER A 265 16.30 42.42 -27.56
C SER A 265 15.35 41.21 -27.72
N PRO A 266 14.58 41.14 -28.83
CA PRO A 266 13.99 39.90 -29.33
C PRO A 266 14.68 39.41 -30.62
N TYR A 267 15.37 38.27 -30.53
CA TYR A 267 15.56 37.38 -31.68
C TYR A 267 14.27 36.56 -31.86
N ALA A 268 13.53 36.84 -32.94
CA ALA A 268 12.31 36.13 -33.28
C ALA A 268 12.62 34.87 -34.11
N ASP A 269 12.34 33.69 -33.52
CA ASP A 269 12.17 32.43 -34.24
C ASP A 269 10.71 32.30 -34.70
N HIS A 270 10.52 32.02 -35.99
CA HIS A 270 9.22 31.98 -36.66
C HIS A 270 8.46 30.68 -36.32
N GLY A 271 7.66 30.70 -35.26
CA GLY A 271 6.65 29.67 -34.96
C GLY A 271 5.23 30.17 -35.21
N SER A 272 4.55 29.63 -36.23
CA SER A 272 3.19 29.99 -36.65
C SER A 272 2.14 29.96 -35.50
N PRO A 273 1.16 30.89 -35.44
CA PRO A 273 0.29 31.13 -34.26
C PRO A 273 -0.61 29.96 -33.85
N VAL A 274 -0.80 28.99 -34.74
CA VAL A 274 -1.73 27.87 -34.55
C VAL A 274 -1.23 26.86 -33.51
N ASN A 275 0.10 26.69 -33.36
CA ASN A 275 0.69 25.68 -32.49
C ASN A 275 0.87 26.09 -31.02
N LYS A 276 0.86 27.40 -30.72
CA LYS A 276 0.90 27.92 -29.34
C LYS A 276 -0.46 27.76 -28.64
N SER A 277 -1.54 28.02 -29.38
CA SER A 277 -2.93 27.84 -28.91
C SER A 277 -3.26 26.39 -28.54
N MET A 278 -2.80 25.40 -29.33
CA MET A 278 -3.04 23.99 -29.01
C MET A 278 -2.21 23.48 -27.82
N ARG A 279 -0.95 23.93 -27.67
CA ARG A 279 -0.10 23.58 -26.53
C ARG A 279 -0.64 24.15 -25.22
N ASP A 280 -1.09 25.40 -25.21
CA ASP A 280 -1.70 26.03 -24.03
C ASP A 280 -3.04 25.39 -23.66
N LYS A 281 -3.86 25.00 -24.64
CA LYS A 281 -5.11 24.26 -24.38
C LYS A 281 -4.85 22.87 -23.80
N ARG A 282 -3.81 22.17 -24.28
CA ARG A 282 -3.40 20.84 -23.80
C ARG A 282 -2.77 20.89 -22.39
N MET A 283 -1.97 21.92 -22.10
CA MET A 283 -1.42 22.18 -20.77
C MET A 283 -2.52 22.53 -19.76
N LYS A 284 -3.51 23.37 -20.14
CA LYS A 284 -4.68 23.67 -19.31
C LYS A 284 -5.58 22.46 -19.07
N SER A 285 -5.74 21.55 -20.05
CA SER A 285 -6.51 20.32 -19.84
C SER A 285 -5.80 19.32 -18.93
N LEU A 286 -4.46 19.21 -19.02
CA LEU A 286 -3.64 18.34 -18.16
C LEU A 286 -3.57 18.87 -16.72
N SER A 287 -3.48 20.19 -16.53
CA SER A 287 -3.53 20.79 -15.20
C SER A 287 -4.91 20.65 -14.55
N GLN A 288 -6.00 20.86 -15.31
CA GLN A 288 -7.37 20.61 -14.82
C GLN A 288 -7.60 19.13 -14.48
N GLN A 289 -7.04 18.20 -15.24
CA GLN A 289 -7.16 16.76 -14.96
C GLN A 289 -6.38 16.37 -13.70
N LYS A 290 -5.17 16.91 -13.50
CA LYS A 290 -4.39 16.72 -12.26
C LYS A 290 -5.12 17.30 -11.04
N ILE A 291 -5.63 18.53 -11.12
CA ILE A 291 -6.40 19.17 -10.04
C ILE A 291 -7.64 18.35 -9.70
N ARG A 292 -8.36 17.84 -10.71
CA ARG A 292 -9.55 17.00 -10.52
C ARG A 292 -9.23 15.66 -9.83
N MET A 293 -8.08 15.06 -10.15
CA MET A 293 -7.62 13.80 -9.55
C MET A 293 -7.18 14.02 -8.10
N THR A 294 -6.45 15.10 -7.82
CA THR A 294 -6.05 15.49 -6.46
C THR A 294 -7.26 15.83 -5.59
N LEU A 295 -8.24 16.58 -6.11
CA LEU A 295 -9.50 16.86 -5.40
C LEU A 295 -10.30 15.58 -5.11
N HIS A 296 -10.31 14.62 -6.04
CA HIS A 296 -10.99 13.34 -5.82
C HIS A 296 -10.33 12.54 -4.69
N MET A 297 -8.99 12.47 -4.68
CA MET A 297 -8.23 11.82 -3.61
C MET A 297 -8.42 12.52 -2.25
N CYS A 298 -8.41 13.86 -2.21
CA CYS A 298 -8.68 14.60 -0.99
C CYS A 298 -10.10 14.37 -0.46
N MET A 299 -11.11 14.34 -1.33
CA MET A 299 -12.49 14.04 -0.93
C MET A 299 -12.65 12.60 -0.42
N GLU A 300 -11.99 11.63 -1.04
CA GLU A 300 -11.96 10.25 -0.55
C GLU A 300 -11.33 10.17 0.84
N LEU A 301 -10.22 10.86 1.08
CA LEU A 301 -9.56 10.89 2.39
C LEU A 301 -10.45 11.54 3.46
N ILE A 302 -11.09 12.66 3.15
CA ILE A 302 -12.00 13.37 4.07
C ILE A 302 -13.21 12.48 4.43
N MET A 303 -13.81 11.81 3.44
CA MET A 303 -14.91 10.88 3.70
C MET A 303 -14.47 9.69 4.56
N MET A 304 -13.26 9.15 4.35
CA MET A 304 -12.74 8.08 5.19
C MET A 304 -12.51 8.53 6.64
N LEU A 305 -12.01 9.75 6.85
CA LEU A 305 -11.80 10.32 8.18
C LEU A 305 -13.12 10.59 8.92
N GLU A 306 -14.15 11.11 8.22
CA GLU A 306 -15.49 11.30 8.79
C GLU A 306 -16.18 9.98 9.14
N MET A 307 -16.07 8.98 8.26
CA MET A 307 -16.59 7.62 8.51
C MET A 307 -15.92 6.99 9.75
N ARG A 308 -14.59 7.11 9.88
CA ARG A 308 -13.85 6.62 11.04
C ARG A 308 -14.29 7.33 12.33
N ARG A 309 -14.48 8.65 12.28
CA ARG A 309 -14.98 9.45 13.42
C ARG A 309 -16.39 9.04 13.85
N LEU A 310 -17.29 8.79 12.89
CA LEU A 310 -18.66 8.34 13.17
C LEU A 310 -18.69 6.93 13.77
N MET A 311 -17.89 6.01 13.26
CA MET A 311 -17.78 4.64 13.78
C MET A 311 -17.25 4.64 15.23
N ILE A 312 -16.22 5.44 15.53
CA ILE A 312 -15.70 5.60 16.90
C ILE A 312 -16.76 6.18 17.83
N ASN A 313 -17.53 7.17 17.36
CA ASN A 313 -18.59 7.79 18.16
C ASN A 313 -19.79 6.87 18.41
N LEU A 314 -20.10 5.95 17.49
CA LEU A 314 -21.15 4.95 17.66
C LEU A 314 -20.72 3.83 18.62
N TRP A 315 -19.45 3.42 18.56
CA TRP A 315 -18.86 2.47 19.52
C TRP A 315 -18.83 3.04 20.94
N LYS A 316 -18.39 4.31 21.12
CA LYS A 316 -18.39 4.99 22.43
C LYS A 316 -19.78 5.15 23.06
N ARG A 317 -20.86 5.12 22.26
CA ARG A 317 -22.24 5.21 22.76
C ARG A 317 -22.85 3.84 23.10
N GLY A 318 -22.07 2.76 23.05
CA GLY A 318 -22.55 1.41 23.37
C GLY A 318 -23.62 0.87 22.39
N LYS A 319 -23.80 1.52 21.23
CA LYS A 319 -24.83 1.13 20.24
C LYS A 319 -24.35 0.06 19.25
N MET A 320 -23.19 -0.55 19.51
CA MET A 320 -22.55 -1.48 18.58
C MET A 320 -22.16 -2.75 19.35
N ASP A 321 -23.01 -3.76 19.24
CA ASP A 321 -22.87 -5.04 19.92
C ASP A 321 -21.78 -5.91 19.24
N PRO A 322 -20.85 -6.53 19.99
CA PRO A 322 -19.77 -7.36 19.43
C PRO A 322 -20.25 -8.59 18.64
N LEU A 323 -21.49 -9.03 18.88
CA LEU A 323 -22.12 -10.17 18.21
C LEU A 323 -22.59 -9.88 16.77
N MET A 324 -22.73 -8.60 16.37
CA MET A 324 -23.08 -8.22 14.99
C MET A 324 -21.94 -8.42 13.98
N LEU A 325 -20.69 -8.61 14.44
CA LEU A 325 -19.55 -8.92 13.59
C LEU A 325 -19.38 -10.41 13.27
N LYS A 326 -19.96 -11.31 14.09
CA LYS A 326 -19.81 -12.76 13.91
C LYS A 326 -20.99 -13.47 13.26
N GLY A 327 -22.12 -12.78 13.05
CA GLY A 327 -23.27 -13.36 12.35
C GLY A 327 -24.17 -12.30 11.74
N CYS A 328 -23.94 -11.91 10.50
CA CYS A 328 -24.90 -11.08 9.78
C CYS A 328 -24.87 -11.37 8.28
N GLN A 329 -25.97 -11.90 7.75
CA GLN A 329 -26.14 -12.09 6.31
C GLN A 329 -26.12 -10.73 5.58
N ARG A 330 -25.57 -10.74 4.35
CA ARG A 330 -25.41 -9.59 3.43
C ARG A 330 -26.61 -8.63 3.35
N LYS A 331 -27.84 -9.10 3.61
CA LYS A 331 -29.07 -8.29 3.54
C LYS A 331 -29.20 -7.28 4.68
N SER A 332 -28.71 -7.58 5.89
CA SER A 332 -28.80 -6.68 7.05
C SER A 332 -27.84 -5.49 6.93
N TRP A 333 -26.62 -5.73 6.42
CA TRP A 333 -25.62 -4.69 6.18
C TRP A 333 -26.01 -3.71 5.08
N ALA A 334 -26.72 -4.17 4.04
CA ALA A 334 -27.23 -3.29 2.99
C ALA A 334 -28.29 -2.32 3.53
N ALA A 335 -29.17 -2.78 4.43
CA ALA A 335 -30.16 -1.95 5.09
C ALA A 335 -29.52 -0.92 6.04
N LEU A 336 -28.50 -1.33 6.81
CA LEU A 336 -27.75 -0.42 7.69
C LEU A 336 -26.98 0.64 6.89
N LEU A 337 -26.37 0.26 5.75
CA LEU A 337 -25.68 1.17 4.83
C LEU A 337 -26.63 2.15 4.13
N LEU A 338 -27.85 1.71 3.78
CA LEU A 338 -28.88 2.59 3.23
C LEU A 338 -29.40 3.58 4.28
N LEU A 339 -29.57 3.15 5.53
CA LEU A 339 -30.02 4.00 6.64
C LEU A 339 -28.94 5.02 7.05
N VAL A 340 -27.69 4.59 7.20
CA VAL A 340 -26.55 5.47 7.52
C VAL A 340 -26.24 6.39 6.33
N GLY A 341 -26.34 5.89 5.10
CA GLY A 341 -26.20 6.68 3.88
C GLY A 341 -27.29 7.76 3.75
N GLN A 342 -28.56 7.43 4.07
CA GLN A 342 -29.66 8.41 4.10
C GLN A 342 -29.49 9.43 5.24
N GLU A 343 -29.18 8.96 6.45
CA GLU A 343 -28.46 9.65 7.54
C GLU A 343 -27.58 10.85 7.13
N ILE A 344 -26.43 10.47 6.58
CA ILE A 344 -25.33 11.36 6.23
C ILE A 344 -25.75 12.25 5.06
N MET A 345 -26.48 11.73 4.07
CA MET A 345 -26.97 12.52 2.94
C MET A 345 -27.99 13.57 3.36
N LYS A 346 -28.96 13.26 4.25
CA LYS A 346 -29.93 14.24 4.75
C LYS A 346 -29.29 15.26 5.68
N SER A 347 -28.28 14.88 6.46
CA SER A 347 -27.48 15.81 7.28
C SER A 347 -26.70 16.80 6.39
N LYS A 348 -26.01 16.32 5.35
CA LYS A 348 -25.22 17.16 4.44
C LYS A 348 -26.08 17.95 3.43
N LEU A 349 -27.24 17.42 3.02
CA LEU A 349 -28.23 18.19 2.24
C LEU A 349 -28.82 19.34 3.06
N ARG A 350 -29.09 19.15 4.36
CA ARG A 350 -29.56 20.23 5.24
C ARG A 350 -28.51 21.33 5.40
N GLU A 351 -27.24 20.99 5.53
CA GLU A 351 -26.15 22.00 5.52
C GLU A 351 -25.97 22.72 4.16
N LEU A 352 -26.12 22.01 3.04
CA LEU A 352 -25.94 22.58 1.70
C LEU A 352 -27.13 23.43 1.24
N VAL A 353 -28.37 23.06 1.61
CA VAL A 353 -29.58 23.84 1.33
C VAL A 353 -29.57 25.18 2.08
N ILE A 354 -28.95 25.22 3.27
CA ILE A 354 -28.75 26.48 4.02
C ILE A 354 -27.70 27.39 3.34
N ARG A 355 -26.82 26.87 2.46
CA ARG A 355 -25.67 27.64 1.93
C ARG A 355 -25.63 27.99 0.45
N ARG A 356 -26.46 27.44 -0.46
CA ARG A 356 -26.66 28.00 -1.84
C ARG A 356 -27.68 27.21 -2.66
N LYS A 357 -28.49 27.91 -3.47
CA LYS A 357 -29.34 27.34 -4.55
C LYS A 357 -28.50 26.65 -5.62
N MET A 358 -28.12 25.39 -5.41
CA MET A 358 -27.55 24.52 -6.43
C MET A 358 -28.69 23.79 -7.16
N THR A 359 -28.76 23.88 -8.48
CA THR A 359 -29.86 23.29 -9.25
C THR A 359 -29.80 21.76 -9.23
N MET A 360 -30.97 21.12 -9.09
CA MET A 360 -31.17 19.65 -9.02
C MET A 360 -30.51 18.85 -10.15
N LYS A 361 -30.16 19.50 -11.27
CA LYS A 361 -29.45 18.91 -12.41
C LYS A 361 -28.00 18.56 -12.09
N THR A 362 -27.31 19.34 -11.26
CA THR A 362 -25.89 19.10 -10.90
C THR A 362 -25.75 17.94 -9.92
N VAL A 363 -26.69 17.80 -8.98
CA VAL A 363 -26.78 16.69 -8.02
C VAL A 363 -27.08 15.36 -8.73
N LYS A 364 -28.01 15.37 -9.70
CA LYS A 364 -28.32 14.18 -10.52
C LYS A 364 -27.16 13.74 -11.42
N ARG A 365 -26.33 14.68 -11.90
CA ARG A 365 -25.12 14.37 -12.69
C ARG A 365 -24.03 13.74 -11.81
N TRP A 366 -23.87 14.22 -10.59
CA TRP A 366 -22.96 13.67 -9.58
C TRP A 366 -23.37 12.24 -9.15
N HIS A 367 -24.66 12.00 -8.96
CA HIS A 367 -25.23 10.70 -8.58
C HIS A 367 -24.97 9.58 -9.62
N ARG A 368 -24.85 9.91 -10.92
CA ARG A 368 -24.59 8.91 -11.97
C ARG A 368 -23.14 8.42 -12.01
N THR A 369 -22.19 9.20 -11.52
CA THR A 369 -20.75 8.87 -11.51
C THR A 369 -20.32 8.07 -10.29
N LEU A 370 -21.06 8.15 -9.17
CA LEU A 370 -20.76 7.41 -7.96
C LEU A 370 -21.57 6.10 -7.96
N THR A 371 -21.18 5.14 -8.81
CA THR A 371 -21.82 3.83 -8.81
C THR A 371 -21.61 3.16 -7.46
N ILE A 372 -22.70 2.72 -6.84
CA ILE A 372 -22.79 1.98 -5.55
C ILE A 372 -21.72 0.88 -5.42
N ARG A 373 -21.26 0.31 -6.54
CA ARG A 373 -20.17 -0.66 -6.64
C ARG A 373 -18.82 -0.15 -6.11
N ASN A 374 -18.46 1.11 -6.38
CA ASN A 374 -17.19 1.71 -5.93
C ASN A 374 -17.23 2.03 -4.42
N MET A 375 -18.37 2.49 -3.91
CA MET A 375 -18.57 2.66 -2.47
C MET A 375 -18.50 1.32 -1.72
N MET A 376 -19.13 0.25 -2.24
CA MET A 376 -19.05 -1.08 -1.63
C MET A 376 -17.61 -1.63 -1.62
N ALA A 377 -16.85 -1.44 -2.71
CA ALA A 377 -15.45 -1.89 -2.78
C ALA A 377 -14.54 -1.12 -1.80
N MET A 378 -14.75 0.19 -1.62
CA MET A 378 -14.01 0.98 -0.63
C MET A 378 -14.38 0.58 0.81
N LEU A 379 -15.67 0.39 1.11
CA LEU A 379 -16.12 -0.03 2.44
C LEU A 379 -15.57 -1.41 2.81
N GLN A 380 -15.53 -2.33 1.85
CA GLN A 380 -14.99 -3.67 2.07
C GLN A 380 -13.48 -3.63 2.36
N LYS A 381 -12.72 -2.77 1.67
CA LYS A 381 -11.30 -2.53 1.97
C LYS A 381 -11.10 -1.90 3.34
N LEU A 382 -11.92 -0.90 3.69
CA LEU A 382 -11.82 -0.19 4.97
C LEU A 382 -12.13 -1.10 6.17
N MET A 383 -13.13 -1.99 6.05
CA MET A 383 -13.47 -2.96 7.08
C MET A 383 -12.41 -4.04 7.24
N MET A 384 -11.78 -4.50 6.15
CA MET A 384 -10.67 -5.46 6.21
C MET A 384 -9.46 -4.84 6.91
N THR A 385 -9.14 -3.58 6.63
CA THR A 385 -8.03 -2.88 7.31
C THR A 385 -8.31 -2.65 8.80
N LEU A 386 -9.55 -2.30 9.17
CA LEU A 386 -9.93 -2.11 10.57
C LEU A 386 -9.91 -3.43 11.36
N ALA A 387 -10.39 -4.53 10.75
CA ALA A 387 -10.34 -5.86 11.35
C ALA A 387 -8.88 -6.31 11.59
N SER A 388 -7.97 -6.07 10.65
CA SER A 388 -6.55 -6.39 10.83
C SER A 388 -5.87 -5.55 11.91
N THR A 389 -6.23 -4.27 12.06
CA THR A 389 -5.67 -3.42 13.13
C THR A 389 -6.25 -3.71 14.51
N MET A 390 -7.46 -4.28 14.59
CA MET A 390 -8.11 -4.66 15.87
C MET A 390 -7.74 -6.07 16.35
N ILE A 391 -7.03 -6.87 15.55
CA ILE A 391 -6.48 -8.18 15.96
C ILE A 391 -5.08 -8.01 16.60
N LEU A 392 -4.45 -6.84 16.41
CA LEU A 392 -3.12 -6.49 16.92
C LEU A 392 -3.14 -5.58 18.16
N MET A 393 -4.32 -5.17 18.65
CA MET A 393 -4.54 -4.54 19.95
C MET A 393 -5.40 -5.47 20.80
#